data_AF-A0A1V6F1U2-F1
#
_entry.id   AF-A0A1V6F1U2-F1
#
_cell.length_a   1.000
_cell.length_b   1.000
_cell.length_c   1.000
_cell.angle_alpha   90.00
_cell.angle_beta   90.00
_cell.angle_gamma   90.00
#
_symmetry.space_group_name_H-M   'P 1'
#
loop_
_entity.id
_entity.type
_entity.pdbx_description
1 polymer ?
#
loop_
_entity_poly.entity_id
_entity_poly.type
_entity_poly.pdbx_seq_one_letter_code
_entity_poly.pdbx_strand_id
1 'polypeptide(L)'
;MTDYNGHTTSYMYTARGELASLTAPGSKVWSFAYNALGQRTQYTHPNGTRTEYGYDTQNRRTSIQHKDASTEAVLLGLTYTLNDGGNITRIDHNDASYWTYGYDNRDRLTGAMRYNTTGNLLHWYGYTYDNADNMTQRWRFQASNSQTDVWNYTYNAGNEQLSMTLNGGTPETRTYDNWGRLATRAQGSYSASYAYRYGGRLYQATSNFPGESNVTFDYGGDGKLRTRTTVSETRTYRYDRGWNAVNEEVGGTTLASNVFEPGAQVGSILAQVFGTLASGTPVYAYHDHLATVRQWRYSNKNLARANEYDPYGNFYSYSGYLPMPRVYALHEFDLALQQYRAPYRNYSPSMARWTTLDPAGMVDGPNMYEYVGNNTVLYIDPNGSFTIQILGGIVGCVVGAIVGYLTPRGAGNSEHTFRGAACGCLGGGISGLGYGFPGGAIAAAFGAFAQCMCNGEKSVKCCGASALAGGGLGALVGWLFPAIGAKPIYDEFLEAVGLGMGGTLGGSVAECYCE
;
A
#
# COMPACT_ATOMS: atom_id res chain seq x y z
N MET A 1 -23.51 5.25 1.56
CA MET A 1 -22.90 4.58 2.74
C MET A 1 -23.15 5.48 3.92
N THR A 2 -23.59 4.94 5.05
CA THR A 2 -23.88 5.73 6.25
C THR A 2 -22.90 5.34 7.34
N ASP A 3 -22.24 6.33 7.95
CA ASP A 3 -21.28 6.12 9.03
C ASP A 3 -21.98 5.86 10.38
N TYR A 4 -21.19 5.54 11.40
CA TYR A 4 -21.68 5.29 12.76
C TYR A 4 -22.42 6.49 13.38
N ASN A 5 -22.11 7.70 12.92
CA ASN A 5 -22.74 8.95 13.36
C ASN A 5 -23.98 9.32 12.54
N GLY A 6 -24.43 8.43 11.64
CA GLY A 6 -25.61 8.64 10.80
C GLY A 6 -25.37 9.55 9.59
N HIS A 7 -24.13 9.98 9.33
CA HIS A 7 -23.83 10.78 8.15
C HIS A 7 -23.68 9.91 6.91
N THR A 8 -24.11 10.44 5.76
CA THR A 8 -24.07 9.70 4.50
C THR A 8 -22.97 10.20 3.59
N THR A 9 -22.15 9.28 3.10
CA THR A 9 -21.23 9.45 1.97
C THR A 9 -21.82 8.77 0.75
N SER A 10 -21.98 9.49 -0.36
CA SER A 10 -22.47 8.96 -1.62
C SER A 10 -21.35 8.86 -2.66
N TYR A 11 -21.50 7.86 -3.54
CA TYR A 11 -20.52 7.53 -4.58
C TYR A 11 -21.25 7.49 -5.92
N MET A 12 -20.66 8.11 -6.95
CA MET A 12 -21.11 7.96 -8.33
C MET A 12 -20.03 7.31 -9.16
N TYR A 13 -20.46 6.50 -10.13
CA TYR A 13 -19.57 5.78 -11.03
C TYR A 13 -19.85 6.14 -12.48
N THR A 14 -18.82 6.07 -13.32
CA THR A 14 -18.94 6.19 -14.78
C THR A 14 -19.66 4.97 -15.34
N ALA A 15 -20.07 5.03 -16.62
CA ALA A 15 -20.63 3.86 -17.31
C ALA A 15 -19.66 2.67 -17.40
N ARG A 16 -18.35 2.90 -17.19
CA ARG A 16 -17.30 1.87 -17.16
C ARG A 16 -17.05 1.30 -15.75
N GLY A 17 -17.77 1.78 -14.73
CA GLY A 17 -17.62 1.33 -13.35
C GLY A 17 -16.52 2.06 -12.57
N GLU A 18 -15.90 3.11 -13.12
CA GLU A 18 -14.87 3.89 -12.45
C GLU A 18 -15.51 4.91 -11.51
N LEU A 19 -14.89 5.20 -10.36
CA LEU A 19 -15.41 6.20 -9.43
C LEU A 19 -15.39 7.58 -10.07
N ALA A 20 -16.54 8.20 -10.33
CA ALA A 20 -16.67 9.53 -10.91
C ALA A 20 -16.70 10.64 -9.85
N SER A 21 -17.37 10.39 -8.72
CA SER A 21 -17.39 11.33 -7.59
C SER A 21 -17.64 10.65 -6.25
N LEU A 22 -17.15 11.30 -5.20
CA LEU A 22 -17.47 11.02 -3.80
C LEU A 22 -18.01 12.30 -3.18
N THR A 23 -19.17 12.22 -2.54
CA THR A 23 -19.77 13.33 -1.77
C THR A 23 -19.80 12.93 -0.31
N ALA A 24 -18.92 13.54 0.47
CA ALA A 24 -18.88 13.38 1.93
C ALA A 24 -19.85 14.35 2.63
N PRO A 25 -20.15 14.14 3.92
CA PRO A 25 -21.01 15.02 4.70
C PRO A 25 -20.57 16.49 4.64
N GLY A 26 -21.54 17.41 4.73
CA GLY A 26 -21.29 18.83 4.52
C GLY A 26 -21.14 19.24 3.05
N SER A 27 -21.69 18.43 2.13
CA SER A 27 -21.67 18.66 0.67
C SER A 27 -20.26 18.82 0.07
N LYS A 28 -19.28 18.13 0.66
CA LYS A 28 -17.90 18.15 0.20
C LYS A 28 -17.74 17.13 -0.92
N VAL A 29 -17.46 17.60 -2.14
CA VAL A 29 -17.40 16.75 -3.33
C VAL A 29 -15.97 16.61 -3.83
N TRP A 30 -15.56 15.36 -4.04
CA TRP A 30 -14.39 14.99 -4.82
C TRP A 30 -14.85 14.44 -6.16
N SER A 31 -14.23 14.89 -7.25
CA SER A 31 -14.50 14.39 -8.60
C SER A 31 -13.24 13.78 -9.20
N PHE A 32 -13.42 12.81 -10.08
CA PHE A 32 -12.33 12.05 -10.69
C PHE A 32 -12.55 11.96 -12.19
N ALA A 33 -11.47 12.06 -12.96
CA ALA A 33 -11.47 11.91 -14.40
C ALA A 33 -10.45 10.86 -14.84
N TYR A 34 -10.76 10.20 -15.95
CA TYR A 34 -10.01 9.07 -16.50
C TYR A 34 -9.78 9.27 -17.99
N ASN A 35 -8.68 8.71 -18.51
CA ASN A 35 -8.45 8.65 -19.95
C ASN A 35 -9.22 7.48 -20.59
N ALA A 36 -9.08 7.33 -21.91
CA ALA A 36 -9.76 6.26 -22.65
C ALA A 36 -9.34 4.85 -22.19
N LEU A 37 -8.16 4.70 -21.59
CA LEU A 37 -7.61 3.45 -21.03
C LEU A 37 -7.99 3.22 -19.56
N GLY A 38 -8.88 4.05 -19.02
CA GLY A 38 -9.33 3.97 -17.63
C GLY A 38 -8.30 4.36 -16.57
N GLN A 39 -7.20 5.01 -16.98
CA GLN A 39 -6.23 5.54 -16.04
C GLN A 39 -6.69 6.90 -15.54
N ARG A 40 -6.62 7.11 -14.23
CA ARG A 40 -6.99 8.40 -13.63
C ARG A 40 -6.07 9.51 -14.11
N THR A 41 -6.62 10.50 -14.78
CA THR A 41 -5.89 11.69 -15.25
C THR A 41 -6.00 12.85 -14.27
N GLN A 42 -7.08 12.91 -13.50
CA GLN A 42 -7.33 14.00 -12.57
C GLN A 42 -8.17 13.57 -11.37
N TYR A 43 -7.98 14.21 -10.23
CA TYR A 43 -9.03 14.32 -9.22
C TYR A 43 -9.07 15.71 -8.58
N THR A 44 -10.25 16.20 -8.24
CA THR A 44 -10.47 17.55 -7.69
C THR A 44 -10.95 17.46 -6.25
N HIS A 45 -10.36 18.29 -5.38
CA HIS A 45 -10.75 18.45 -3.98
C HIS A 45 -11.84 19.53 -3.82
N PRO A 46 -12.66 19.46 -2.76
CA PRO A 46 -13.68 20.47 -2.47
C PRO A 46 -13.16 21.89 -2.25
N ASN A 47 -11.86 22.10 -1.98
CA ASN A 47 -11.25 23.44 -1.87
C ASN A 47 -10.86 24.06 -3.23
N GLY A 48 -11.24 23.43 -4.34
CA GLY A 48 -10.89 23.90 -5.69
C GLY A 48 -9.42 23.68 -6.06
N THR A 49 -8.72 22.79 -5.35
CA THR A 49 -7.43 22.27 -5.81
C THR A 49 -7.63 20.95 -6.52
N ARG A 50 -6.78 20.61 -7.47
CA ARG A 50 -6.87 19.36 -8.22
C ARG A 50 -5.50 18.73 -8.39
N THR A 51 -5.49 17.41 -8.48
CA THR A 51 -4.30 16.63 -8.77
C THR A 51 -4.40 16.10 -10.18
N GLU A 52 -3.33 16.25 -10.95
CA GLU A 52 -3.23 15.76 -12.32
C GLU A 52 -2.12 14.72 -12.44
N TYR A 53 -2.36 13.71 -13.26
CA TYR A 53 -1.43 12.62 -13.51
C TYR A 53 -0.97 12.63 -14.96
N GLY A 54 0.34 12.54 -15.15
CA GLY A 54 0.97 12.32 -16.45
C GLY A 54 1.35 10.86 -16.63
N TYR A 55 1.25 10.37 -17.85
CA TYR A 55 1.62 9.00 -18.24
C TYR A 55 2.48 9.02 -19.48
N ASP A 56 3.43 8.10 -19.58
CA ASP A 56 4.19 7.87 -20.82
C ASP A 56 3.42 6.96 -21.80
N THR A 57 4.02 6.73 -22.97
CA THR A 57 3.45 5.85 -24.01
C THR A 57 3.40 4.37 -23.60
N GLN A 58 4.04 3.99 -22.49
CA GLN A 58 3.98 2.66 -21.90
C GLN A 58 2.99 2.60 -20.73
N ASN A 59 2.12 3.61 -20.58
CA ASN A 59 1.11 3.71 -19.53
C ASN A 59 1.69 3.78 -18.11
N ARG A 60 2.97 4.16 -17.97
CA ARG A 60 3.60 4.35 -16.67
C ARG A 60 3.39 5.79 -16.21
N ARG A 61 3.04 5.99 -14.94
CA ARG A 61 2.86 7.33 -14.39
C ARG A 61 4.21 8.06 -14.34
N THR A 62 4.30 9.23 -14.97
CA THR A 62 5.53 10.04 -15.04
C THR A 62 5.42 11.38 -14.30
N SER A 63 4.23 11.80 -13.91
CA SER A 63 4.08 13.00 -13.08
C SER A 63 2.84 12.99 -12.19
N ILE A 64 2.93 13.73 -11.09
CA ILE A 64 1.82 14.10 -10.20
C ILE A 64 1.92 15.61 -9.97
N GLN A 65 0.85 16.36 -10.27
CA GLN A 65 0.80 17.80 -10.04
C GLN A 65 -0.45 18.17 -9.24
N HIS A 66 -0.26 18.65 -8.02
CA HIS A 66 -1.30 19.28 -7.23
C HIS A 66 -1.33 20.78 -7.54
N LYS A 67 -2.46 21.25 -8.07
CA LYS A 67 -2.66 22.61 -8.56
C LYS A 67 -3.82 23.31 -7.87
N ASP A 68 -3.74 24.63 -7.78
CA ASP A 68 -4.91 25.47 -7.62
C ASP A 68 -5.67 25.52 -8.96
N ALA A 69 -6.91 25.04 -8.98
CA ALA A 69 -7.67 24.95 -10.23
C ALA A 69 -8.10 26.31 -10.78
N SER A 70 -8.09 27.36 -9.97
CA SER A 70 -8.48 28.71 -10.40
C SER A 70 -7.34 29.52 -11.01
N THR A 71 -6.10 29.23 -10.62
CA THR A 71 -4.91 30.00 -11.03
C THR A 71 -3.91 29.18 -11.83
N GLU A 72 -4.13 27.86 -11.96
CA GLU A 72 -3.20 26.89 -12.55
C GLU A 72 -1.85 26.76 -11.82
N ALA A 73 -1.69 27.41 -10.66
CA ALA A 73 -0.46 27.38 -9.88
C ALA A 73 -0.20 25.96 -9.34
N VAL A 74 1.00 25.43 -9.62
CA VAL A 74 1.46 24.15 -9.06
C VAL A 74 1.88 24.36 -7.59
N LEU A 75 1.13 23.74 -6.69
CA LEU A 75 1.33 23.79 -5.24
C LEU A 75 2.30 22.71 -4.75
N LEU A 76 2.30 21.55 -5.40
CA LEU A 76 3.28 20.48 -5.27
C LEU A 76 3.31 19.71 -6.60
N GLY A 77 4.47 19.58 -7.22
CA GLY A 77 4.65 18.81 -8.45
C GLY A 77 5.80 17.83 -8.29
N LEU A 78 5.60 16.62 -8.81
CA LEU A 78 6.56 15.53 -8.81
C LEU A 78 6.66 15.00 -10.23
N THR A 79 7.87 14.98 -10.80
CA THR A 79 8.14 14.42 -12.14
C THR A 79 9.17 13.31 -12.03
N TYR A 80 8.93 12.20 -12.72
CA TYR A 80 9.70 10.97 -12.58
C TYR A 80 10.52 10.71 -13.83
N THR A 81 11.83 10.44 -13.63
CA THR A 81 12.67 9.82 -14.65
C THR A 81 12.79 8.34 -14.34
N LEU A 82 12.53 7.50 -15.33
CA LEU A 82 12.59 6.04 -15.20
C LEU A 82 13.78 5.50 -15.98
N ASN A 83 14.39 4.41 -15.50
CA ASN A 83 15.30 3.61 -16.31
C ASN A 83 14.53 2.61 -17.20
N ASP A 84 15.25 1.83 -18.00
CA ASP A 84 14.68 0.82 -18.89
C ASP A 84 13.92 -0.29 -18.12
N GLY A 85 14.35 -0.59 -16.88
CA GLY A 85 13.65 -1.51 -15.97
C GLY A 85 12.39 -0.93 -15.32
N GLY A 86 12.09 0.35 -15.53
CA GLY A 86 10.94 1.05 -14.94
C GLY A 86 11.15 1.54 -13.50
N ASN A 87 12.36 1.43 -12.94
CA ASN A 87 12.70 2.04 -11.66
C ASN A 87 12.80 3.55 -11.79
N ILE A 88 12.34 4.28 -10.77
CA ILE A 88 12.49 5.73 -10.69
C ILE A 88 13.95 6.05 -10.35
N THR A 89 14.68 6.63 -11.28
CA THR A 89 16.06 7.09 -11.04
C THR A 89 16.13 8.53 -10.57
N ARG A 90 15.07 9.32 -10.77
CA ARG A 90 14.99 10.72 -10.35
C ARG A 90 13.56 11.17 -10.08
N ILE A 91 13.38 11.96 -9.03
CA ILE A 91 12.13 12.69 -8.73
C ILE A 91 12.44 14.18 -8.65
N ASP A 92 11.96 14.94 -9.63
CA ASP A 92 12.05 16.41 -9.65
C ASP A 92 10.82 17.04 -9.00
N HIS A 93 11.05 17.97 -8.09
CA HIS A 93 10.00 18.77 -7.47
C HIS A 93 9.79 20.07 -8.24
N ASN A 94 8.58 20.63 -8.16
CA ASN A 94 8.26 21.90 -8.82
C ASN A 94 9.03 23.13 -8.29
N ASP A 95 9.72 23.00 -7.15
CA ASP A 95 10.60 24.02 -6.59
C ASP A 95 12.06 23.91 -7.08
N ALA A 96 12.33 23.03 -8.05
CA ALA A 96 13.64 22.66 -8.58
C ALA A 96 14.54 21.82 -7.65
N SER A 97 14.09 21.49 -6.45
CA SER A 97 14.76 20.49 -5.63
C SER A 97 14.47 19.08 -6.16
N TYR A 98 15.33 18.10 -5.90
CA TYR A 98 15.14 16.76 -6.45
C TYR A 98 15.74 15.64 -5.61
N TRP A 99 15.37 14.41 -5.96
CA TRP A 99 16.01 13.18 -5.53
C TRP A 99 16.62 12.43 -6.70
N THR A 100 17.71 11.71 -6.47
CA THR A 100 18.24 10.70 -7.40
C THR A 100 18.38 9.36 -6.70
N TYR A 101 18.19 8.25 -7.43
CA TYR A 101 18.18 6.90 -6.89
C TYR A 101 19.08 5.97 -7.70
N GLY A 102 19.72 5.02 -7.01
CA GLY A 102 20.53 3.96 -7.59
C GLY A 102 20.00 2.59 -7.17
N TYR A 103 20.19 1.59 -8.03
CA TYR A 103 19.70 0.22 -7.84
C TYR A 103 20.79 -0.79 -8.16
N ASP A 104 20.70 -1.99 -7.59
CA ASP A 104 21.51 -3.14 -8.01
C ASP A 104 20.83 -3.93 -9.15
N ASN A 105 21.44 -5.04 -9.56
CA ASN A 105 20.93 -5.88 -10.65
C ASN A 105 19.70 -6.73 -10.28
N ARG A 106 19.24 -6.66 -9.03
CA ARG A 106 17.99 -7.26 -8.54
C ARG A 106 16.93 -6.19 -8.26
N ASP A 107 17.13 -4.98 -8.79
CA ASP A 107 16.26 -3.81 -8.59
C ASP A 107 16.12 -3.36 -7.13
N ARG A 108 17.04 -3.75 -6.24
CA ARG A 108 17.07 -3.29 -4.83
C ARG A 108 17.73 -1.92 -4.75
N LEU A 109 17.19 -1.02 -3.92
CA LEU A 109 17.67 0.35 -3.80
C LEU A 109 19.07 0.40 -3.16
N THR A 110 20.09 0.84 -3.88
CA THR A 110 21.46 0.95 -3.32
C THR A 110 21.80 2.34 -2.80
N GLY A 111 21.07 3.36 -3.25
CA GLY A 111 21.26 4.71 -2.73
C GLY A 111 20.20 5.71 -3.14
N ALA A 112 20.09 6.77 -2.34
CA ALA A 112 19.20 7.89 -2.59
C ALA A 112 19.89 9.20 -2.19
N MET A 113 19.86 10.22 -3.03
CA MET A 113 20.45 11.52 -2.75
C MET A 113 19.41 12.63 -2.90
N ARG A 114 19.29 13.48 -1.87
CA ARG A 114 18.40 14.64 -1.82
C ARG A 114 19.20 15.90 -2.13
N TYR A 115 18.76 16.69 -3.11
CA TYR A 115 19.36 17.96 -3.49
C TYR A 115 18.39 19.12 -3.31
N ASN A 116 18.88 20.28 -2.86
CA ASN A 116 18.07 21.49 -2.74
C ASN A 116 17.81 22.17 -4.10
N THR A 117 17.10 23.30 -4.07
CA THR A 117 16.70 24.08 -5.27
C THR A 117 17.86 24.67 -6.07
N THR A 118 19.07 24.70 -5.49
CA THR A 118 20.31 25.19 -6.13
C THR A 118 21.23 24.05 -6.58
N GLY A 119 20.80 22.79 -6.44
CA GLY A 119 21.60 21.62 -6.80
C GLY A 119 22.64 21.19 -5.75
N ASN A 120 22.58 21.73 -4.53
CA ASN A 120 23.47 21.31 -3.44
C ASN A 120 22.90 20.09 -2.72
N LEU A 121 23.77 19.12 -2.40
CA LEU A 121 23.40 17.91 -1.66
C LEU A 121 22.95 18.28 -0.24
N LEU A 122 21.82 17.73 0.20
CA LEU A 122 21.30 17.84 1.57
C LEU A 122 21.53 16.54 2.35
N HIS A 123 21.15 15.42 1.75
CA HIS A 123 21.25 14.09 2.34
C HIS A 123 21.69 13.07 1.31
N TRP A 124 22.52 12.12 1.72
CA TRP A 124 22.82 10.93 0.93
C TRP A 124 22.63 9.68 1.78
N TYR A 125 21.78 8.79 1.30
CA TYR A 125 21.50 7.49 1.88
C TYR A 125 22.09 6.41 1.00
N GLY A 126 22.60 5.35 1.61
CA GLY A 126 22.95 4.15 0.88
C GLY A 126 22.75 2.89 1.70
N TYR A 127 22.72 1.78 0.98
CA TYR A 127 22.22 0.49 1.46
C TYR A 127 23.05 -0.65 0.88
N THR A 128 23.34 -1.66 1.69
CA THR A 128 23.91 -2.94 1.24
C THR A 128 23.05 -4.09 1.68
N TYR A 129 23.12 -5.19 0.94
CA TYR A 129 22.28 -6.36 1.16
C TYR A 129 23.11 -7.64 1.15
N ASP A 130 22.64 -8.66 1.84
CA ASP A 130 23.16 -10.03 1.68
C ASP A 130 22.44 -10.77 0.54
N ASN A 131 22.75 -12.06 0.40
CA ASN A 131 22.16 -12.92 -0.63
C ASN A 131 20.71 -13.34 -0.32
N ALA A 132 20.27 -13.19 0.94
CA ALA A 132 18.91 -13.49 1.42
C ALA A 132 18.05 -12.21 1.49
N ASP A 133 18.48 -11.14 0.82
CA ASP A 133 17.81 -9.85 0.72
C ASP A 133 17.62 -9.13 2.07
N ASN A 134 18.43 -9.48 3.08
CA ASN A 134 18.53 -8.65 4.28
C ASN A 134 19.42 -7.45 4.02
N MET A 135 18.97 -6.26 4.41
CA MET A 135 19.80 -5.07 4.44
C MET A 135 20.88 -5.21 5.52
N THR A 136 22.14 -5.35 5.15
CA THR A 136 23.27 -5.53 6.09
C THR A 136 23.82 -4.22 6.62
N GLN A 137 23.67 -3.14 5.86
CA GLN A 137 24.11 -1.80 6.26
C GLN A 137 23.20 -0.75 5.65
N ARG A 138 22.98 0.34 6.38
CA ARG A 138 22.57 1.62 5.80
C ARG A 138 23.44 2.74 6.32
N TRP A 139 23.58 3.80 5.55
CA TRP A 139 24.19 5.04 6.03
C TRP A 139 23.38 6.27 5.61
N ARG A 140 23.60 7.36 6.33
CA ARG A 140 23.04 8.69 6.04
C ARG A 140 24.13 9.73 6.25
N PHE A 141 24.54 10.37 5.17
CA PHE A 141 25.29 11.63 5.20
C PHE A 141 24.33 12.82 5.30
N GLN A 142 24.64 13.78 6.17
CA GLN A 142 23.90 15.03 6.35
C GLN A 142 24.83 16.20 6.06
N ALA A 143 24.52 16.97 5.01
CA ALA A 143 25.39 18.07 4.58
C ALA A 143 25.43 19.23 5.60
N SER A 144 24.35 19.42 6.37
CA SER A 144 24.22 20.52 7.35
C SER A 144 25.30 20.50 8.45
N ASN A 145 25.79 19.32 8.81
CA ASN A 145 26.83 19.13 9.81
C ASN A 145 27.99 18.24 9.32
N SER A 146 27.99 17.88 8.03
CA SER A 146 28.97 16.98 7.42
C SER A 146 29.14 15.63 8.15
N GLN A 147 28.07 15.14 8.80
CA GLN A 147 28.10 13.90 9.56
C GLN A 147 27.60 12.72 8.71
N THR A 148 28.29 11.58 8.82
CA THR A 148 27.79 10.30 8.31
C THR A 148 27.42 9.39 9.47
N ASP A 149 26.16 9.01 9.54
CA ASP A 149 25.67 7.97 10.44
C ASP A 149 25.62 6.64 9.69
N VAL A 150 26.19 5.59 10.25
CA VAL A 150 26.23 4.23 9.67
C VAL A 150 25.58 3.26 10.64
N TRP A 151 24.56 2.55 10.17
CA TRP A 151 23.89 1.46 10.89
C TRP A 151 24.30 0.13 10.27
N ASN A 152 24.84 -0.76 11.09
CA ASN A 152 25.16 -2.13 10.70
C ASN A 152 24.13 -3.08 11.31
N TYR A 153 23.73 -4.09 10.54
CA TYR A 153 22.68 -5.03 10.90
C TYR A 153 23.20 -6.47 10.86
N THR A 154 22.71 -7.30 11.79
CA THR A 154 23.00 -8.74 11.79
C THR A 154 21.70 -9.54 11.81
N TYR A 155 21.78 -10.75 11.25
CA TYR A 155 20.62 -11.62 11.03
C TYR A 155 20.93 -13.05 11.45
N ASN A 156 19.90 -13.82 11.76
CA ASN A 156 20.00 -15.28 11.86
C ASN A 156 19.60 -15.95 10.53
N ALA A 157 19.62 -17.29 10.50
CA ALA A 157 19.24 -18.08 9.33
C ALA A 157 17.74 -17.97 8.96
N GLY A 158 16.89 -17.50 9.88
CA GLY A 158 15.48 -17.21 9.64
C GLY A 158 15.22 -15.79 9.14
N ASN A 159 16.27 -15.03 8.77
CA ASN A 159 16.20 -13.62 8.39
C ASN A 159 15.70 -12.68 9.51
N GLU A 160 15.70 -13.12 10.76
CA GLU A 160 15.34 -12.27 11.90
C GLU A 160 16.48 -11.31 12.22
N GLN A 161 16.18 -10.02 12.41
CA GLN A 161 17.19 -9.00 12.66
C GLN A 161 17.67 -9.04 14.12
N LEU A 162 18.83 -9.61 14.37
CA LEU A 162 19.38 -9.78 15.72
C LEU A 162 19.94 -8.48 16.31
N SER A 163 20.54 -7.61 15.49
CA SER A 163 21.12 -6.36 16.00
C SER A 163 21.07 -5.19 15.03
N MET A 164 21.20 -3.99 15.59
CA MET A 164 21.45 -2.73 14.87
C MET A 164 22.48 -1.90 15.65
N THR A 165 23.59 -1.53 14.99
CA THR A 165 24.67 -0.76 15.63
C THR A 165 24.91 0.54 14.87
N LEU A 166 24.68 1.68 15.54
CA LEU A 166 24.98 3.01 15.02
C LEU A 166 26.44 3.40 15.32
N ASN A 167 27.23 3.70 14.30
CA ASN A 167 28.60 4.24 14.39
C ASN A 167 29.52 3.45 15.34
N GLY A 168 29.37 2.13 15.41
CA GLY A 168 30.16 1.26 16.30
C GLY A 168 29.84 1.40 17.80
N GLY A 169 28.76 2.11 18.16
CA GLY A 169 28.31 2.28 19.54
C GLY A 169 27.64 1.04 20.13
N THR A 170 26.93 1.22 21.24
CA THR A 170 26.18 0.13 21.90
C THR A 170 25.13 -0.45 20.94
N PRO A 171 25.18 -1.76 20.63
CA PRO A 171 24.21 -2.38 19.73
C PRO A 171 22.81 -2.38 20.37
N GLU A 172 21.80 -2.07 19.57
CA GLU A 172 20.43 -2.45 19.87
C GLU A 172 20.22 -3.91 19.47
N THR A 173 19.96 -4.79 20.44
CA THR A 173 19.71 -6.22 20.24
C THR A 173 18.23 -6.52 20.23
N ARG A 174 17.84 -7.62 19.56
CA ARG A 174 16.46 -8.06 19.44
C ARG A 174 16.31 -9.54 19.72
N THR A 175 15.15 -9.94 20.20
CA THR A 175 14.74 -11.34 20.27
C THR A 175 13.40 -11.53 19.58
N TYR A 176 13.15 -12.76 19.14
CA TYR A 176 11.94 -13.17 18.47
C TYR A 176 11.35 -14.37 19.22
N ASP A 177 10.02 -14.49 19.22
CA ASP A 177 9.37 -15.67 19.77
C ASP A 177 9.39 -16.84 18.78
N ASN A 178 8.92 -18.02 19.21
CA ASN A 178 8.92 -19.23 18.38
C ASN A 178 8.05 -19.12 17.10
N TRP A 179 7.28 -18.05 16.95
CA TRP A 179 6.49 -17.75 15.75
C TRP A 179 7.13 -16.67 14.87
N GLY A 180 8.38 -16.28 15.14
CA GLY A 180 9.10 -15.28 14.36
C GLY A 180 8.57 -13.85 14.54
N ARG A 181 7.96 -13.54 15.69
CA ARG A 181 7.49 -12.17 15.99
C ARG A 181 8.47 -11.47 16.91
N LEU A 182 8.77 -10.21 16.63
CA LEU A 182 9.66 -9.40 17.48
C LEU A 182 9.18 -9.41 18.93
N ALA A 183 9.94 -9.98 19.85
CA ALA A 183 9.55 -10.16 21.24
C ALA A 183 10.14 -9.08 22.14
N THR A 184 11.45 -8.79 22.00
CA THR A 184 12.12 -7.74 22.77
C THR A 184 13.12 -6.95 21.95
N ARG A 185 13.40 -5.71 22.41
CA ARG A 185 14.55 -4.88 22.02
C ARG A 185 15.31 -4.46 23.27
N ALA A 186 16.63 -4.31 23.19
CA ALA A 186 17.45 -3.77 24.28
C ALA A 186 18.66 -2.99 23.76
N GLN A 187 18.99 -1.87 24.39
CA GLN A 187 20.19 -1.07 24.10
C GLN A 187 20.64 -0.34 25.37
N GLY A 188 21.71 -0.80 26.02
CA GLY A 188 22.15 -0.23 27.29
C GLY A 188 21.05 -0.31 28.35
N SER A 189 20.60 0.83 28.88
CA SER A 189 19.49 0.93 29.84
C SER A 189 18.10 0.94 29.18
N TYR A 190 18.03 1.04 27.85
CA TYR A 190 16.78 1.04 27.12
C TYR A 190 16.33 -0.38 26.79
N SER A 191 15.03 -0.62 26.90
CA SER A 191 14.38 -1.89 26.59
C SER A 191 12.95 -1.68 26.09
N ALA A 192 12.52 -2.61 25.24
CA ALA A 192 11.13 -2.72 24.83
C ALA A 192 10.70 -4.19 24.80
N SER A 193 9.43 -4.44 25.09
CA SER A 193 8.79 -5.75 24.97
C SER A 193 7.49 -5.63 24.20
N TYR A 194 7.20 -6.67 23.42
CA TYR A 194 6.06 -6.73 22.51
C TYR A 194 5.26 -8.00 22.80
N ALA A 195 3.94 -7.87 22.88
CA ALA A 195 3.04 -8.98 23.13
C ALA A 195 1.95 -9.07 22.06
N TYR A 196 1.60 -10.30 21.70
CA TYR A 196 0.75 -10.62 20.57
C TYR A 196 -0.49 -11.40 21.00
N ARG A 197 -1.63 -11.13 20.36
CA ARG A 197 -2.93 -11.82 20.51
C ARG A 197 -3.58 -11.97 19.15
N TYR A 198 -4.78 -12.57 19.09
CA TYR A 198 -5.64 -12.60 17.90
C TYR A 198 -4.94 -13.12 16.63
N GLY A 199 -4.21 -14.24 16.73
CA GLY A 199 -3.52 -14.81 15.57
C GLY A 199 -2.24 -14.09 15.16
N GLY A 200 -1.55 -13.41 16.10
CA GLY A 200 -0.23 -12.81 15.84
C GLY A 200 -0.22 -11.29 15.69
N ARG A 201 -1.32 -10.61 16.00
CA ARG A 201 -1.40 -9.14 16.01
C ARG A 201 -0.80 -8.57 17.29
N LEU A 202 0.00 -7.51 17.13
CA LEU A 202 0.58 -6.76 18.24
C LEU A 202 -0.54 -6.09 19.05
N TYR A 203 -0.70 -6.46 20.32
CA TYR A 203 -1.72 -5.88 21.21
C TYR A 203 -1.11 -5.03 22.32
N GLN A 204 0.18 -5.17 22.60
CA GLN A 204 0.85 -4.36 23.63
C GLN A 204 2.33 -4.19 23.29
N ALA A 205 2.83 -2.97 23.50
CA ALA A 205 4.24 -2.67 23.56
C ALA A 205 4.54 -1.88 24.84
N THR A 206 5.59 -2.27 25.53
CA THR A 206 6.19 -1.51 26.65
C THR A 206 7.55 -1.05 26.20
N SER A 207 7.89 0.24 26.32
CA SER A 207 9.16 0.77 25.86
C SER A 207 9.59 1.99 26.66
N ASN A 208 10.89 2.09 26.94
CA ASN A 208 11.52 3.30 27.46
C ASN A 208 12.56 3.89 26.47
N PHE A 209 12.57 3.44 25.22
CA PHE A 209 13.41 4.05 24.18
C PHE A 209 13.02 5.51 23.96
N PRO A 210 13.98 6.40 23.61
CA PRO A 210 13.68 7.79 23.33
C PRO A 210 12.61 7.96 22.24
N GLY A 211 11.54 8.68 22.56
CA GLY A 211 10.42 8.94 21.64
C GLY A 211 9.37 7.83 21.55
N GLU A 212 9.59 6.69 22.22
CA GLU A 212 8.61 5.62 22.36
C GLU A 212 7.88 5.73 23.70
N SER A 213 6.70 5.13 23.79
CA SER A 213 5.94 5.04 25.05
C SER A 213 5.08 3.78 25.07
N ASN A 214 4.64 3.37 26.27
CA ASN A 214 3.77 2.21 26.40
C ASN A 214 2.44 2.42 25.67
N VAL A 215 2.02 1.39 24.93
CA VAL A 215 0.79 1.41 24.15
C VAL A 215 0.13 0.04 24.13
N THR A 216 -1.20 0.03 24.20
CA THR A 216 -2.02 -1.16 24.01
C THR A 216 -3.03 -0.96 22.90
N PHE A 217 -3.30 -2.03 22.17
CA PHE A 217 -4.22 -2.08 21.04
C PHE A 217 -5.28 -3.15 21.31
N ASP A 218 -6.54 -2.78 21.13
CA ASP A 218 -7.67 -3.70 21.16
C ASP A 218 -8.27 -3.83 19.76
N TYR A 219 -8.55 -5.06 19.35
CA TYR A 219 -9.04 -5.38 18.00
C TYR A 219 -10.41 -6.05 18.08
N GLY A 220 -11.26 -5.75 17.11
CA GLY A 220 -12.53 -6.45 16.93
C GLY A 220 -12.31 -7.86 16.36
N GLY A 221 -13.36 -8.69 16.38
CA GLY A 221 -13.32 -10.02 15.76
C GLY A 221 -13.08 -10.01 14.25
N ASP A 222 -13.30 -8.86 13.60
CA ASP A 222 -12.96 -8.59 12.19
C ASP A 222 -11.48 -8.18 11.99
N GLY A 223 -10.68 -8.15 13.06
CA GLY A 223 -9.29 -7.72 13.06
C GLY A 223 -9.10 -6.21 13.05
N LYS A 224 -10.14 -5.37 12.91
CA LYS A 224 -9.95 -3.92 12.89
C LYS A 224 -9.59 -3.39 14.26
N LEU A 225 -8.63 -2.46 14.33
CA LEU A 225 -8.23 -1.82 15.57
C LEU A 225 -9.38 -0.98 16.13
N ARG A 226 -9.90 -1.30 17.30
CA ARG A 226 -11.00 -0.56 17.94
C ARG A 226 -10.50 0.51 18.87
N THR A 227 -9.51 0.20 19.69
CA THR A 227 -8.93 1.19 20.61
C THR A 227 -7.42 1.12 20.64
N ARG A 228 -6.80 2.29 20.81
CA ARG A 228 -5.38 2.47 21.10
C ARG A 228 -5.27 3.26 22.38
N THR A 229 -4.61 2.70 23.38
CA THR A 229 -4.42 3.34 24.69
C THR A 229 -2.95 3.59 24.94
N THR A 230 -2.65 4.81 25.34
CA THR A 230 -1.34 5.27 25.81
C THR A 230 -1.51 5.90 27.18
N VAL A 231 -0.42 6.39 27.78
CA VAL A 231 -0.50 7.09 29.07
C VAL A 231 -1.30 8.40 28.97
N SER A 232 -1.37 9.01 27.78
CA SER A 232 -2.00 10.31 27.55
C SER A 232 -3.46 10.22 27.14
N GLU A 233 -3.83 9.18 26.40
CA GLU A 233 -5.20 9.03 25.88
C GLU A 233 -5.55 7.58 25.54
N THR A 234 -6.87 7.30 25.54
CA THR A 234 -7.48 6.19 24.82
C THR A 234 -8.21 6.74 23.62
N ARG A 235 -7.77 6.36 22.43
CA ARG A 235 -8.37 6.71 21.14
C ARG A 235 -9.17 5.55 20.59
N THR A 236 -10.42 5.79 20.24
CA THR A 236 -11.33 4.82 19.61
C THR A 236 -11.39 5.09 18.11
N TYR A 237 -11.34 4.03 17.30
CA TYR A 237 -11.39 4.12 15.84
C TYR A 237 -12.70 3.55 15.31
N ARG A 238 -13.35 4.30 14.42
CA ARG A 238 -14.55 3.87 13.69
C ARG A 238 -14.20 3.66 12.23
N TYR A 239 -14.80 2.63 11.66
CA TYR A 239 -14.57 2.22 10.29
C TYR A 239 -15.89 2.16 9.56
N ASP A 240 -15.84 2.39 8.27
CA ASP A 240 -16.86 2.01 7.33
C ASP A 240 -16.46 0.67 6.66
N ARG A 241 -16.33 0.64 5.33
CA ARG A 241 -15.85 -0.51 4.57
C ARG A 241 -14.33 -0.41 4.37
N GLY A 242 -13.62 -1.52 4.57
CA GLY A 242 -12.16 -1.57 4.47
C GLY A 242 -11.46 -1.33 5.80
N TRP A 243 -10.19 -0.96 5.75
CA TRP A 243 -9.25 -0.89 6.87
C TRP A 243 -8.88 0.54 7.29
N ASN A 244 -9.44 1.55 6.63
CA ASN A 244 -9.19 2.94 6.99
C ASN A 244 -10.14 3.40 8.11
N ALA A 245 -9.60 4.01 9.16
CA ALA A 245 -10.41 4.56 10.24
C ALA A 245 -11.00 5.93 9.84
N VAL A 246 -12.31 5.98 9.59
CA VAL A 246 -13.03 7.18 9.16
C VAL A 246 -13.32 8.16 10.30
N ASN A 247 -13.37 7.69 11.55
CA ASN A 247 -13.43 8.57 12.72
C ASN A 247 -12.47 8.11 13.81
N GLU A 248 -11.94 9.08 14.52
CA GLU A 248 -11.10 8.91 15.69
C GLU A 248 -11.73 9.69 16.86
N GLU A 249 -11.96 9.01 17.97
CA GLU A 249 -12.70 9.54 19.12
C GLU A 249 -11.85 9.45 20.39
N VAL A 250 -11.95 10.46 21.26
CA VAL A 250 -11.35 10.46 22.61
C VAL A 250 -12.44 10.87 23.59
N GLY A 251 -12.67 10.06 24.64
CA GLY A 251 -13.70 10.33 25.64
C GLY A 251 -15.13 10.43 25.07
N GLY A 252 -15.42 9.70 23.98
CA GLY A 252 -16.72 9.73 23.29
C GLY A 252 -16.93 10.96 22.38
N THR A 253 -15.95 11.85 22.27
CA THR A 253 -15.99 12.99 21.35
C THR A 253 -15.17 12.70 20.11
N THR A 254 -15.70 12.98 18.91
CA THR A 254 -14.95 12.88 17.66
C THR A 254 -13.82 13.90 17.64
N LEU A 255 -12.58 13.41 17.70
CA LEU A 255 -11.37 14.22 17.58
C LEU A 255 -11.08 14.52 16.11
N ALA A 256 -11.20 13.50 15.24
CA ALA A 256 -10.96 13.64 13.81
C ALA A 256 -11.94 12.80 12.99
N SER A 257 -12.24 13.29 11.79
CA SER A 257 -12.93 12.57 10.74
C SER A 257 -12.08 12.57 9.47
N ASN A 258 -11.82 11.39 8.93
CA ASN A 258 -10.95 11.18 7.79
C ASN A 258 -11.78 10.81 6.55
N VAL A 259 -11.40 11.35 5.40
CA VAL A 259 -11.97 10.98 4.10
C VAL A 259 -10.90 10.21 3.35
N PHE A 260 -11.23 9.02 2.86
CA PHE A 260 -10.32 8.18 2.08
C PHE A 260 -10.85 8.00 0.66
N GLU A 261 -9.93 7.67 -0.24
CA GLU A 261 -10.29 7.19 -1.55
C GLU A 261 -11.00 5.83 -1.44
N PRO A 262 -12.18 5.65 -2.07
CA PRO A 262 -12.90 4.39 -2.01
C PRO A 262 -12.40 3.39 -3.06
N GLY A 263 -12.75 2.11 -2.88
CA GLY A 263 -12.49 1.05 -3.87
C GLY A 263 -11.32 0.13 -3.52
N ALA A 264 -10.45 0.53 -2.60
CA ALA A 264 -9.38 -0.32 -2.06
C ALA A 264 -9.67 -0.74 -0.62
N GLN A 265 -9.06 -1.86 -0.19
CA GLN A 265 -9.10 -2.30 1.21
C GLN A 265 -8.43 -1.28 2.15
N VAL A 266 -7.32 -0.68 1.69
CA VAL A 266 -6.63 0.45 2.32
C VAL A 266 -6.53 1.53 1.25
N GLY A 267 -6.94 2.74 1.57
CA GLY A 267 -7.13 3.82 0.62
C GLY A 267 -6.32 5.04 1.02
N SER A 268 -5.92 5.85 0.04
CA SER A 268 -5.22 7.10 0.29
C SER A 268 -6.11 8.06 1.07
N ILE A 269 -5.59 8.68 2.12
CA ILE A 269 -6.33 9.71 2.87
C ILE A 269 -6.47 10.97 2.02
N LEU A 270 -7.68 11.39 1.66
CA LEU A 270 -7.92 12.57 0.84
C LEU A 270 -7.99 13.86 1.67
N ALA A 271 -8.51 13.77 2.89
CA ALA A 271 -8.59 14.87 3.84
C ALA A 271 -8.77 14.38 5.27
N GLN A 272 -8.41 15.22 6.23
CA GLN A 272 -8.74 15.09 7.64
C GLN A 272 -9.49 16.34 8.10
N VAL A 273 -10.49 16.16 8.94
CA VAL A 273 -11.24 17.21 9.61
C VAL A 273 -11.03 17.06 11.11
N PHE A 274 -10.67 18.12 11.81
CA PHE A 274 -10.76 18.16 13.27
C PHE A 274 -12.23 18.27 13.67
N GLY A 275 -12.72 17.32 14.46
CA GLY A 275 -14.14 17.16 14.72
C GLY A 275 -14.88 16.40 13.62
N THR A 276 -16.09 16.82 13.28
CA THR A 276 -16.99 16.10 12.35
C THR A 276 -16.92 16.66 10.93
N LEU A 277 -17.15 15.81 9.93
CA LEU A 277 -17.21 16.22 8.51
C LEU A 277 -18.32 17.25 8.22
N ALA A 278 -19.40 17.24 9.00
CA ALA A 278 -20.57 18.09 8.79
C ALA A 278 -20.30 19.58 9.12
N SER A 279 -19.53 19.87 10.16
CA SER A 279 -19.28 21.25 10.63
C SER A 279 -17.81 21.67 10.62
N GLY A 280 -16.88 20.71 10.57
CA GLY A 280 -15.45 21.00 10.62
C GLY A 280 -14.85 21.46 9.29
N THR A 281 -13.71 22.13 9.39
CA THR A 281 -12.93 22.58 8.24
C THR A 281 -11.90 21.52 7.85
N PRO A 282 -11.94 20.99 6.62
CA PRO A 282 -10.98 19.99 6.16
C PRO A 282 -9.60 20.57 5.88
N VAL A 283 -8.60 19.74 6.15
CA VAL A 283 -7.22 19.86 5.68
C VAL A 283 -7.00 18.74 4.67
N TYR A 284 -6.57 19.09 3.46
CA TYR A 284 -6.47 18.19 2.31
C TYR A 284 -5.06 17.64 2.16
N ALA A 285 -4.97 16.35 1.85
CA ALA A 285 -3.71 15.64 1.71
C ALA A 285 -3.25 15.59 0.24
N TYR A 286 -1.98 15.92 0.03
CA TYR A 286 -1.26 15.83 -1.24
C TYR A 286 -0.22 14.73 -1.16
N HIS A 287 -0.21 13.89 -2.18
CA HIS A 287 0.45 12.59 -2.15
C HIS A 287 1.57 12.50 -3.18
N ASP A 288 2.56 11.66 -2.90
CA ASP A 288 3.39 11.12 -3.97
C ASP A 288 2.75 9.88 -4.61
N HIS A 289 3.48 9.24 -5.51
CA HIS A 289 3.05 8.04 -6.23
C HIS A 289 2.81 6.83 -5.30
N LEU A 290 3.44 6.77 -4.13
CA LEU A 290 3.27 5.73 -3.09
C LEU A 290 2.03 5.97 -2.23
N ALA A 291 1.29 7.06 -2.45
CA ALA A 291 0.27 7.55 -1.52
C ALA A 291 0.84 7.94 -0.14
N THR A 292 2.13 8.30 -0.09
CA THR A 292 2.71 9.00 1.08
C THR A 292 2.22 10.44 1.09
N VAL A 293 1.77 10.94 2.24
CA VAL A 293 1.29 12.32 2.34
C VAL A 293 2.47 13.27 2.52
N ARG A 294 2.84 13.95 1.43
CA ARG A 294 3.94 14.92 1.37
C ARG A 294 3.53 16.29 1.90
N GLN A 295 2.30 16.72 1.65
CA GLN A 295 1.79 17.99 2.14
C GLN A 295 0.33 17.89 2.59
N TRP A 296 0.00 18.72 3.56
CA TRP A 296 -1.36 19.01 4.01
C TRP A 296 -1.66 20.48 3.71
N ARG A 297 -2.84 20.80 3.18
CA ARG A 297 -3.25 22.17 2.88
C ARG A 297 -4.63 22.50 3.42
N TYR A 298 -4.77 23.73 3.90
CA TYR A 298 -6.04 24.26 4.35
C TYR A 298 -7.04 24.45 3.19
N SER A 299 -8.29 24.76 3.54
CA SER A 299 -9.31 25.13 2.55
C SER A 299 -8.97 26.41 1.78
N ASN A 300 -8.17 27.32 2.35
CA ASN A 300 -7.63 28.48 1.64
C ASN A 300 -6.36 28.17 0.83
N LYS A 301 -5.99 26.89 0.69
CA LYS A 301 -4.86 26.38 -0.10
C LYS A 301 -3.47 26.71 0.47
N ASN A 302 -3.38 27.39 1.62
CA ASN A 302 -2.12 27.58 2.32
C ASN A 302 -1.58 26.27 2.88
N LEU A 303 -0.26 26.17 3.00
CA LEU A 303 0.42 25.00 3.56
C LEU A 303 0.07 24.86 5.06
N ALA A 304 -0.53 23.74 5.43
CA ALA A 304 -0.75 23.35 6.83
C ALA A 304 0.45 22.61 7.40
N ARG A 305 1.00 21.68 6.60
CA ARG A 305 2.17 20.88 6.95
C ARG A 305 2.87 20.35 5.69
N ALA A 306 4.18 20.27 5.69
CA ALA A 306 4.95 19.46 4.73
C ALA A 306 5.76 18.40 5.49
N ASN A 307 5.84 17.19 4.95
CA ASN A 307 6.52 16.05 5.54
C ASN A 307 7.62 15.54 4.61
N GLU A 308 8.80 15.31 5.19
CA GLU A 308 9.93 14.70 4.49
C GLU A 308 10.32 13.36 5.12
N TYR A 309 10.42 12.37 4.24
CA TYR A 309 10.74 10.99 4.58
C TYR A 309 11.97 10.53 3.81
N ASP A 310 12.81 9.72 4.43
CA ASP A 310 13.81 8.94 3.70
C ASP A 310 13.13 7.81 2.89
N PRO A 311 13.86 7.12 2.01
CA PRO A 311 13.28 6.05 1.19
C PRO A 311 12.67 4.90 1.97
N TYR A 312 13.01 4.68 3.23
CA TYR A 312 12.44 3.63 4.07
C TYR A 312 11.40 4.17 5.06
N GLY A 313 10.94 5.41 4.87
CA GLY A 313 9.88 6.03 5.66
C GLY A 313 10.33 6.63 6.98
N ASN A 314 11.63 6.78 7.27
CA ASN A 314 12.07 7.55 8.42
C ASN A 314 11.76 9.03 8.19
N PHE A 315 10.96 9.59 9.07
CA PHE A 315 10.60 11.00 9.07
C PHE A 315 11.79 11.82 9.60
N TYR A 316 12.37 12.68 8.76
CA TYR A 316 13.58 13.43 9.13
C TYR A 316 13.39 14.95 9.16
N SER A 317 12.34 15.47 8.53
CA SER A 317 12.05 16.91 8.53
C SER A 317 10.56 17.20 8.28
N TYR A 318 10.12 18.36 8.74
CA TYR A 318 8.81 18.91 8.43
C TYR A 318 8.79 20.43 8.53
N SER A 319 7.77 21.03 7.95
CA SER A 319 7.41 22.44 8.14
C SER A 319 5.90 22.58 8.36
N GLY A 320 5.48 23.76 8.84
CA GLY A 320 4.11 24.02 9.25
C GLY A 320 3.85 23.70 10.73
N TYR A 321 2.67 24.09 11.20
CA TYR A 321 2.34 24.12 12.64
C TYR A 321 1.25 23.12 13.04
N LEU A 322 0.55 22.52 12.07
CA LEU A 322 -0.54 21.61 12.40
C LEU A 322 -0.04 20.18 12.67
N PRO A 323 -0.42 19.55 13.80
CA PRO A 323 -0.07 18.18 14.12
C PRO A 323 -0.94 17.20 13.32
N MET A 324 -0.67 17.08 12.02
CA MET A 324 -1.31 16.10 11.13
C MET A 324 -0.79 14.66 11.34
N PRO A 325 -1.53 13.63 10.94
CA PRO A 325 -0.99 12.27 10.90
C PRO A 325 0.20 12.20 9.93
N ARG A 326 1.20 11.38 10.27
CA ARG A 326 2.28 11.01 9.36
C ARG A 326 1.82 9.75 8.61
N VAL A 327 1.79 9.82 7.29
CA VAL A 327 1.32 8.72 6.44
C VAL A 327 2.38 8.44 5.39
N TYR A 328 2.91 7.23 5.42
CA TYR A 328 3.92 6.74 4.47
C TYR A 328 3.41 5.49 3.79
N ALA A 329 3.37 5.50 2.46
CA ALA A 329 2.92 4.38 1.65
C ALA A 329 1.58 3.77 2.14
N LEU A 330 0.55 4.62 2.31
CA LEU A 330 -0.77 4.31 2.90
C LEU A 330 -0.84 4.09 4.41
N HIS A 331 0.28 3.87 5.09
CA HIS A 331 0.27 3.48 6.50
C HIS A 331 0.41 4.68 7.42
N GLU A 332 -0.42 4.74 8.45
CA GLU A 332 -0.34 5.77 9.48
C GLU A 332 0.73 5.42 10.54
N PHE A 333 1.53 6.41 10.92
CA PHE A 333 2.56 6.26 11.93
C PHE A 333 2.00 6.33 13.35
N ASP A 334 2.33 5.33 14.16
CA ASP A 334 2.06 5.31 15.58
C ASP A 334 3.22 5.96 16.35
N LEU A 335 2.98 7.13 16.94
CA LEU A 335 3.99 7.89 17.68
C LEU A 335 4.52 7.15 18.93
N ALA A 336 3.70 6.31 19.58
CA ALA A 336 4.14 5.59 20.77
C ALA A 336 5.04 4.40 20.40
N LEU A 337 4.75 3.73 19.27
CA LEU A 337 5.56 2.62 18.77
C LEU A 337 6.78 3.05 17.94
N GLN A 338 6.73 4.26 17.36
CA GLN A 338 7.63 4.68 16.29
C GLN A 338 7.58 3.74 15.07
N GLN A 339 6.40 3.22 14.73
CA GLN A 339 6.17 2.25 13.65
C GLN A 339 4.94 2.64 12.82
N TYR A 340 4.92 2.23 11.55
CA TYR A 340 3.75 2.34 10.68
C TYR A 340 2.82 1.14 10.89
N ARG A 341 1.51 1.43 10.98
CA ARG A 341 0.48 0.41 11.20
C ARG A 341 -0.15 0.01 9.86
N ALA A 342 0.16 -1.20 9.40
CA ALA A 342 -0.57 -1.84 8.33
C ALA A 342 -1.68 -2.73 8.92
N PRO A 343 -2.73 -3.07 8.16
CA PRO A 343 -3.80 -3.97 8.58
C PRO A 343 -3.35 -5.27 9.24
N TYR A 344 -2.30 -5.92 8.72
CA TYR A 344 -1.86 -7.26 9.17
C TYR A 344 -0.51 -7.27 9.89
N ARG A 345 0.34 -6.25 9.70
CA ARG A 345 1.68 -6.16 10.26
C ARG A 345 2.03 -4.74 10.71
N ASN A 346 3.09 -4.62 11.50
CA ASN A 346 3.71 -3.33 11.81
C ASN A 346 5.03 -3.21 11.05
N TYR A 347 5.22 -2.10 10.35
CA TYR A 347 6.47 -1.77 9.66
C TYR A 347 7.30 -0.81 10.51
N SER A 348 8.55 -1.17 10.78
CA SER A 348 9.48 -0.31 11.50
C SER A 348 10.42 0.37 10.49
N PRO A 349 10.39 1.70 10.32
CA PRO A 349 11.30 2.40 9.41
C PRO A 349 12.74 2.44 9.95
N SER A 350 12.91 2.38 11.29
CA SER A 350 14.24 2.33 11.92
C SER A 350 14.92 0.98 11.69
N MET A 351 14.15 -0.11 11.69
CA MET A 351 14.61 -1.45 11.29
C MET A 351 14.60 -1.63 9.76
N ALA A 352 13.81 -0.82 9.05
CA ALA A 352 13.53 -0.89 7.63
C ALA A 352 12.98 -2.25 7.18
N ARG A 353 12.03 -2.78 7.98
CA ARG A 353 11.37 -4.07 7.73
C ARG A 353 10.09 -4.25 8.56
N TRP A 354 9.34 -5.29 8.23
CA TRP A 354 8.23 -5.78 9.06
C TRP A 354 8.74 -6.36 10.39
N THR A 355 7.95 -6.25 11.45
CA THR A 355 8.29 -6.77 12.79
C THR A 355 7.85 -8.21 13.03
N THR A 356 7.10 -8.78 12.09
CA THR A 356 6.61 -10.17 12.09
C THR A 356 6.76 -10.77 10.69
N LEU A 357 6.74 -12.10 10.62
CA LEU A 357 6.66 -12.82 9.35
C LEU A 357 5.44 -12.38 8.53
N ASP A 358 5.55 -12.51 7.22
CA ASP A 358 4.45 -12.31 6.29
C ASP A 358 3.32 -13.33 6.54
N PRO A 359 2.09 -12.88 6.83
CA PRO A 359 0.96 -13.78 7.02
C PRO A 359 0.57 -14.54 5.74
N ALA A 360 0.96 -14.06 4.56
CA ALA A 360 0.79 -14.76 3.29
C ALA A 360 1.94 -15.75 3.00
N GLY A 361 2.95 -15.83 3.87
CA GLY A 361 4.12 -16.69 3.69
C GLY A 361 5.08 -16.14 2.63
N MET A 362 5.64 -17.03 1.81
CA MET A 362 6.69 -16.68 0.84
C MET A 362 6.15 -16.10 -0.48
N VAL A 363 4.93 -15.56 -0.50
CA VAL A 363 4.30 -14.99 -1.71
C VAL A 363 5.15 -13.85 -2.29
N ASP A 364 5.75 -13.04 -1.43
CA ASP A 364 6.60 -11.91 -1.81
C ASP A 364 8.10 -12.27 -1.86
N GLY A 365 8.43 -13.56 -1.73
CA GLY A 365 9.80 -14.06 -1.74
C GLY A 365 10.21 -14.80 -0.46
N PRO A 366 11.44 -15.34 -0.41
CA PRO A 366 11.91 -16.15 0.71
C PRO A 366 12.16 -15.32 1.98
N ASN A 367 12.38 -14.00 1.87
CA ASN A 367 12.56 -13.12 3.01
C ASN A 367 11.21 -12.55 3.49
N MET A 368 10.57 -13.25 4.43
CA MET A 368 9.25 -12.87 4.94
C MET A 368 9.23 -11.62 5.86
N TYR A 369 10.39 -11.00 6.15
CA TYR A 369 10.47 -9.73 6.89
C TYR A 369 10.71 -8.53 5.98
N GLU A 370 11.21 -8.76 4.77
CA GLU A 370 11.60 -7.71 3.83
C GLU A 370 10.42 -6.80 3.50
N TYR A 371 10.69 -5.49 3.39
CA TYR A 371 9.70 -4.54 2.92
C TYR A 371 9.88 -4.37 1.41
N VAL A 372 8.89 -4.84 0.65
CA VAL A 372 8.68 -4.57 -0.78
C VAL A 372 9.89 -4.84 -1.69
N GLY A 373 10.60 -5.95 -1.46
CA GLY A 373 11.75 -6.34 -2.28
C GLY A 373 12.91 -5.36 -2.22
N ASN A 374 13.03 -4.57 -1.13
CA ASN A 374 14.01 -3.50 -0.96
C ASN A 374 13.95 -2.41 -2.05
N ASN A 375 12.83 -2.29 -2.76
CA ASN A 375 12.58 -1.23 -3.74
C ASN A 375 11.41 -0.35 -3.29
N THR A 376 11.66 0.37 -2.21
CA THR A 376 10.68 1.21 -1.52
C THR A 376 10.24 2.45 -2.29
N VAL A 377 10.93 2.76 -3.39
CA VAL A 377 10.60 3.90 -4.26
C VAL A 377 9.56 3.49 -5.30
N LEU A 378 9.46 2.21 -5.66
CA LEU A 378 8.57 1.74 -6.73
C LEU A 378 7.40 0.88 -6.23
N TYR A 379 7.53 0.29 -5.04
CA TYR A 379 6.57 -0.68 -4.53
C TYR A 379 6.02 -0.27 -3.17
N ILE A 380 4.77 -0.68 -2.92
CA ILE A 380 4.11 -0.58 -1.62
C ILE A 380 3.55 -1.95 -1.26
N ASP A 381 3.42 -2.23 0.03
CA ASP A 381 2.59 -3.32 0.54
C ASP A 381 1.39 -2.67 1.25
N PRO A 382 0.21 -2.59 0.62
CA PRO A 382 -0.91 -1.81 1.14
C PRO A 382 -1.50 -2.33 2.44
N ASN A 383 -1.38 -3.63 2.73
CA ASN A 383 -2.06 -4.25 3.86
C ASN A 383 -1.12 -4.95 4.84
N GLY A 384 0.16 -5.09 4.50
CA GLY A 384 1.12 -5.86 5.25
C GLY A 384 1.06 -7.36 4.91
N SER A 385 0.71 -7.76 3.69
CA SER A 385 0.70 -9.17 3.29
C SER A 385 1.05 -9.43 1.82
N PHE A 386 1.14 -8.41 0.98
CA PHE A 386 1.62 -8.58 -0.39
C PHE A 386 2.06 -7.26 -1.03
N THR A 387 3.09 -7.34 -1.87
CA THR A 387 3.73 -6.20 -2.51
C THR A 387 3.08 -5.86 -3.86
N ILE A 388 2.90 -4.57 -4.15
CA ILE A 388 2.32 -4.06 -5.40
C ILE A 388 3.20 -2.97 -6.00
N GLN A 389 3.39 -3.01 -7.32
CA GLN A 389 4.02 -1.95 -8.10
C GLN A 389 3.04 -0.81 -8.39
N ILE A 390 3.43 0.44 -8.14
CA ILE A 390 2.51 1.58 -8.17
C ILE A 390 2.61 2.49 -9.42
N LEU A 391 3.61 2.30 -10.27
CA LEU A 391 3.73 3.06 -11.54
C LEU A 391 3.01 2.42 -12.72
N GLY A 392 2.61 1.15 -12.61
CA GLY A 392 1.67 0.53 -13.54
C GLY A 392 0.25 1.06 -13.30
N GLY A 393 -0.56 1.18 -14.36
CA GLY A 393 -1.95 1.69 -14.30
C GLY A 393 -2.95 0.87 -13.46
N ILE A 394 -2.48 -0.03 -12.58
CA ILE A 394 -3.26 -1.09 -11.97
C ILE A 394 -3.13 -1.09 -10.44
N VAL A 395 -3.34 0.06 -9.79
CA VAL A 395 -3.46 0.07 -8.31
C VAL A 395 -4.89 -0.23 -7.86
N GLY A 396 -5.90 -0.01 -8.73
CA GLY A 396 -7.31 -0.25 -8.38
C GLY A 396 -7.85 -1.65 -8.69
N CYS A 397 -7.52 -2.22 -9.86
CA CYS A 397 -8.30 -3.35 -10.40
C CYS A 397 -7.81 -4.75 -10.00
N VAL A 398 -6.49 -4.98 -9.86
CA VAL A 398 -5.96 -6.31 -9.49
C VAL A 398 -6.29 -6.65 -8.03
N VAL A 399 -6.23 -5.68 -7.12
CA VAL A 399 -6.63 -5.85 -5.72
C VAL A 399 -8.13 -6.10 -5.60
N GLY A 400 -8.97 -5.37 -6.34
CA GLY A 400 -10.42 -5.54 -6.30
C GLY A 400 -10.90 -6.90 -6.81
N ALA A 401 -10.30 -7.41 -7.89
CA ALA A 401 -10.69 -8.68 -8.50
C ALA A 401 -10.23 -9.91 -7.71
N ILE A 402 -8.99 -9.90 -7.18
CA ILE A 402 -8.44 -11.03 -6.43
C ILE A 402 -9.04 -11.11 -5.02
N VAL A 403 -9.21 -9.96 -4.35
CA VAL A 403 -9.70 -9.92 -2.97
C VAL A 403 -11.23 -10.04 -2.88
N GLY A 404 -11.97 -9.56 -3.89
CA GLY A 404 -13.42 -9.73 -3.96
C GLY A 404 -13.86 -11.19 -4.13
N TYR A 405 -13.01 -12.04 -4.72
CA TYR A 405 -13.27 -13.48 -4.89
C TYR A 405 -13.03 -14.29 -3.59
N LEU A 406 -12.12 -13.81 -2.74
CA LEU A 406 -11.73 -14.47 -1.48
C LEU A 406 -12.64 -14.14 -0.29
N THR A 407 -13.61 -13.23 -0.45
CA THR A 407 -14.60 -12.92 0.60
C THR A 407 -15.82 -13.85 0.54
N PRO A 408 -16.32 -14.36 1.68
CA PRO A 408 -17.53 -15.19 1.73
C PRO A 408 -18.71 -14.50 1.04
N ARG A 409 -19.42 -15.24 0.19
CA ARG A 409 -20.66 -14.79 -0.48
C ARG A 409 -21.73 -14.51 0.57
N GLY A 410 -21.82 -13.25 0.99
CA GLY A 410 -22.76 -12.80 2.00
C GLY A 410 -23.26 -11.37 1.76
N ALA A 411 -23.64 -11.03 0.52
CA ALA A 411 -24.53 -9.91 0.21
C ALA A 411 -24.94 -9.98 -1.27
N GLY A 412 -26.23 -9.98 -1.55
CA GLY A 412 -26.77 -9.94 -2.91
C GLY A 412 -26.24 -8.74 -3.71
N ASN A 413 -26.02 -8.94 -5.01
CA ASN A 413 -25.50 -8.02 -6.04
C ASN A 413 -24.00 -8.14 -6.39
N SER A 414 -23.45 -9.36 -6.30
CA SER A 414 -22.09 -9.69 -6.72
C SER A 414 -21.84 -9.56 -8.24
N GLU A 415 -22.88 -9.69 -9.08
CA GLU A 415 -22.74 -9.69 -10.54
C GLU A 415 -22.37 -8.31 -11.12
N HIS A 416 -22.96 -7.23 -10.61
CA HIS A 416 -22.63 -5.86 -11.03
C HIS A 416 -21.28 -5.37 -10.49
N THR A 417 -20.90 -5.84 -9.29
CA THR A 417 -19.61 -5.52 -8.66
C THR A 417 -18.46 -6.20 -9.41
N PHE A 418 -18.68 -7.45 -9.85
CA PHE A 418 -17.71 -8.21 -10.63
C PHE A 418 -17.57 -7.68 -12.07
N ARG A 419 -18.69 -7.35 -12.73
CA ARG A 419 -18.66 -6.70 -14.06
C ARG A 419 -17.99 -5.33 -14.03
N GLY A 420 -18.23 -4.53 -12.98
CA GLY A 420 -17.57 -3.23 -12.79
C GLY A 420 -16.07 -3.36 -12.56
N ALA A 421 -15.65 -4.33 -11.73
CA ALA A 421 -14.23 -4.63 -11.49
C ALA A 421 -13.52 -5.20 -12.74
N ALA A 422 -14.20 -6.06 -13.50
CA ALA A 422 -13.68 -6.65 -14.73
C ALA A 422 -13.57 -5.64 -15.89
N CYS A 423 -14.46 -4.64 -15.95
CA CYS A 423 -14.42 -3.63 -17.00
C CYS A 423 -13.51 -2.43 -16.76
N GLY A 424 -13.07 -2.21 -15.52
CA GLY A 424 -11.93 -1.35 -15.23
C GLY A 424 -10.59 -1.92 -15.73
N CYS A 425 -10.51 -3.19 -16.15
CA CYS A 425 -9.27 -3.88 -16.52
C CYS A 425 -8.77 -3.64 -17.96
N LEU A 426 -9.39 -2.73 -18.74
CA LEU A 426 -8.97 -2.48 -20.12
C LEU A 426 -7.81 -1.47 -20.21
N GLY A 427 -6.57 -1.97 -20.15
CA GLY A 427 -5.40 -1.25 -20.68
C GLY A 427 -4.12 -1.40 -19.87
N GLY A 428 -3.30 -2.39 -20.21
CA GLY A 428 -1.89 -2.46 -19.78
C GLY A 428 -1.50 -3.86 -19.28
N GLY A 429 -0.59 -4.52 -20.01
CA GLY A 429 -0.14 -5.87 -19.71
C GLY A 429 0.43 -6.03 -18.30
N ILE A 430 0.12 -7.16 -17.68
CA ILE A 430 0.73 -7.62 -16.43
C ILE A 430 2.22 -7.88 -16.70
N SER A 431 3.07 -6.89 -16.46
CA SER A 431 4.51 -7.06 -16.28
C SER A 431 4.85 -6.96 -14.79
N GLY A 432 4.11 -7.69 -13.94
CA GLY A 432 4.14 -7.57 -12.49
C GLY A 432 4.15 -8.91 -11.75
N LEU A 433 4.80 -9.93 -12.32
CA LEU A 433 5.26 -11.11 -11.58
C LEU A 433 6.79 -11.11 -11.60
N GLY A 434 7.42 -10.42 -10.67
CA GLY A 434 8.75 -10.81 -10.17
C GLY A 434 8.51 -11.52 -8.84
N TYR A 435 9.04 -12.69 -8.51
CA TYR A 435 10.14 -13.48 -9.05
C TYR A 435 9.65 -14.78 -9.73
N GLY A 436 10.22 -15.17 -10.87
CA GLY A 436 10.25 -16.57 -11.32
C GLY A 436 9.14 -17.10 -12.25
N PHE A 437 8.20 -16.31 -12.77
CA PHE A 437 7.19 -16.79 -13.73
C PHE A 437 7.15 -15.96 -15.04
N PRO A 438 6.91 -16.58 -16.22
CA PRO A 438 6.77 -15.86 -17.49
C PRO A 438 5.45 -15.07 -17.53
N GLY A 439 5.48 -13.83 -17.05
CA GLY A 439 4.31 -12.93 -16.92
C GLY A 439 3.59 -12.55 -18.22
N GLY A 440 4.20 -12.78 -19.39
CA GLY A 440 3.64 -12.36 -20.69
C GLY A 440 2.38 -13.13 -21.14
N ALA A 441 2.28 -14.43 -20.83
CA ALA A 441 1.17 -15.26 -21.31
C ALA A 441 -0.13 -15.06 -20.50
N ILE A 442 0.00 -14.79 -19.20
CA ILE A 442 -1.12 -14.57 -18.28
C ILE A 442 -1.75 -13.19 -18.52
N ALA A 443 -0.93 -12.17 -18.81
CA ALA A 443 -1.37 -10.84 -19.19
C ALA A 443 -2.31 -10.84 -20.41
N ALA A 444 -1.96 -11.61 -21.45
CA ALA A 444 -2.74 -11.70 -22.68
C ALA A 444 -4.08 -12.42 -22.47
N ALA A 445 -4.12 -13.46 -21.63
CA ALA A 445 -5.32 -14.23 -21.34
C ALA A 445 -6.37 -13.42 -20.54
N PHE A 446 -5.92 -12.69 -19.50
CA PHE A 446 -6.82 -11.85 -18.70
C PHE A 446 -7.29 -10.60 -19.47
N GLY A 447 -6.44 -10.00 -20.30
CA GLY A 447 -6.82 -8.89 -21.17
C GLY A 447 -7.90 -9.29 -22.17
N ALA A 448 -7.76 -10.45 -22.82
CA ALA A 448 -8.75 -10.98 -23.75
C ALA A 448 -10.09 -11.32 -23.06
N PHE A 449 -10.05 -11.88 -21.85
CA PHE A 449 -11.24 -12.20 -21.07
C PHE A 449 -12.00 -10.95 -20.60
N ALA A 450 -11.29 -9.96 -20.06
CA ALA A 450 -11.87 -8.67 -19.65
C ALA A 450 -12.50 -7.93 -20.83
N GLN A 451 -11.83 -7.90 -21.99
CA GLN A 451 -12.34 -7.28 -23.21
C GLN A 451 -13.61 -7.97 -23.73
N CYS A 452 -13.69 -9.30 -23.65
CA CYS A 452 -14.87 -10.08 -24.04
C CYS A 452 -16.08 -9.79 -23.12
N MET A 453 -15.85 -9.70 -21.80
CA MET A 453 -16.88 -9.38 -20.80
C MET A 453 -17.45 -7.96 -20.96
N CYS A 454 -16.63 -6.98 -21.35
CA CYS A 454 -17.07 -5.59 -21.50
C CYS A 454 -17.82 -5.29 -22.79
N ASN A 455 -17.57 -6.08 -23.85
CA ASN A 455 -18.33 -5.98 -25.09
C ASN A 455 -19.69 -6.69 -25.02
N GLY A 456 -20.00 -7.37 -23.92
CA GLY A 456 -21.26 -8.11 -23.76
C GLY A 456 -21.40 -9.30 -24.72
N GLU A 457 -20.30 -9.78 -25.30
CA GLU A 457 -20.30 -10.87 -26.27
C GLU A 457 -20.47 -12.22 -25.56
N LYS A 458 -21.60 -12.90 -25.80
CA LYS A 458 -21.88 -14.27 -25.30
C LYS A 458 -21.32 -15.37 -26.23
N SER A 459 -20.21 -15.13 -26.93
CA SER A 459 -19.74 -16.04 -28.01
C SER A 459 -18.52 -16.89 -27.62
N VAL A 460 -18.30 -17.97 -28.38
CA VAL A 460 -17.23 -18.99 -28.30
C VAL A 460 -15.82 -18.44 -28.03
N LYS A 461 -15.56 -17.17 -28.36
CA LYS A 461 -14.30 -16.46 -28.04
C LYS A 461 -14.04 -16.30 -26.53
N CYS A 462 -15.09 -16.09 -25.73
CA CYS A 462 -14.98 -16.01 -24.27
C CYS A 462 -14.56 -17.37 -23.66
N CYS A 463 -15.01 -18.49 -24.24
CA CYS A 463 -14.64 -19.85 -23.79
C CYS A 463 -13.18 -20.21 -24.09
N GLY A 464 -12.64 -19.76 -25.24
CA GLY A 464 -11.23 -19.96 -25.57
C GLY A 464 -10.29 -19.17 -24.65
N ALA A 465 -10.68 -17.94 -24.27
CA ALA A 465 -9.93 -17.13 -23.31
C ALA A 465 -10.02 -17.69 -21.87
N SER A 466 -11.17 -18.24 -21.47
CA SER A 466 -11.32 -18.92 -20.17
C SER A 466 -10.56 -20.24 -20.09
N ALA A 467 -10.36 -20.96 -21.20
CA ALA A 467 -9.54 -22.18 -21.23
C ALA A 467 -8.04 -21.88 -21.05
N LEU A 468 -7.54 -20.79 -21.64
CA LEU A 468 -6.16 -20.31 -21.44
C LEU A 468 -5.93 -19.74 -20.03
N ALA A 469 -6.88 -18.95 -19.52
CA ALA A 469 -6.86 -18.47 -18.14
C ALA A 469 -7.00 -19.63 -17.13
N GLY A 470 -7.85 -20.61 -17.44
CA GLY A 470 -8.07 -21.84 -16.67
C GLY A 470 -6.88 -22.80 -16.70
N GLY A 471 -6.11 -22.87 -17.80
CA GLY A 471 -4.85 -23.62 -17.85
C GLY A 471 -3.73 -22.97 -17.01
N GLY A 472 -3.66 -21.64 -16.99
CA GLY A 472 -2.76 -20.89 -16.11
C GLY A 472 -3.13 -20.99 -14.63
N LEU A 473 -4.43 -20.89 -14.32
CA LEU A 473 -4.97 -21.13 -12.97
C LEU A 473 -4.85 -22.59 -12.55
N GLY A 474 -5.03 -23.55 -13.45
CA GLY A 474 -4.88 -24.97 -13.18
C GLY A 474 -3.44 -25.35 -12.85
N ALA A 475 -2.45 -24.71 -13.48
CA ALA A 475 -1.04 -24.85 -13.12
C ALA A 475 -0.73 -24.20 -11.75
N LEU A 476 -1.33 -23.04 -11.44
CA LEU A 476 -1.19 -22.35 -10.16
C LEU A 476 -1.83 -23.16 -9.00
N VAL A 477 -3.05 -23.64 -9.21
CA VAL A 477 -3.83 -24.45 -8.25
C VAL A 477 -3.24 -25.85 -8.11
N GLY A 478 -2.77 -26.47 -9.19
CA GLY A 478 -2.09 -27.77 -9.16
C GLY A 478 -0.77 -27.77 -8.38
N TRP A 479 -0.10 -26.61 -8.29
CA TRP A 479 1.10 -26.42 -7.46
C TRP A 479 0.78 -26.08 -6.00
N LEU A 480 -0.33 -25.36 -5.74
CA LEU A 480 -0.73 -24.91 -4.40
C LEU A 480 -1.35 -26.02 -3.52
N PHE A 481 -2.07 -26.96 -4.10
CA PHE A 481 -2.93 -27.88 -3.34
C PHE A 481 -2.29 -29.18 -2.78
N PRO A 482 -1.12 -29.69 -3.25
CA PRO A 482 -0.44 -30.77 -2.54
C PRO A 482 0.13 -30.35 -1.17
N ALA A 483 0.34 -29.04 -0.95
CA ALA A 483 0.92 -28.50 0.29
C ALA A 483 -0.13 -28.30 1.40
N ILE A 484 -1.42 -28.30 1.07
CA ILE A 484 -2.52 -28.04 2.00
C ILE A 484 -3.58 -29.12 1.69
N GLY A 485 -3.59 -30.22 2.44
CA GLY A 485 -4.40 -31.43 2.16
C GLY A 485 -5.92 -31.26 2.18
N ALA A 486 -6.49 -30.41 1.33
CA ALA A 486 -7.90 -30.07 1.24
C ALA A 486 -8.51 -30.55 -0.08
N LYS A 487 -8.63 -31.88 -0.21
CA LYS A 487 -9.28 -32.57 -1.34
C LYS A 487 -10.72 -32.08 -1.68
N PRO A 488 -11.59 -31.70 -0.73
CA PRO A 488 -12.98 -31.33 -1.05
C PRO A 488 -13.13 -30.03 -1.87
N ILE A 489 -12.18 -29.10 -1.75
CA ILE A 489 -12.23 -27.79 -2.42
C ILE A 489 -11.88 -27.90 -3.91
N TYR A 490 -11.09 -28.90 -4.27
CA TYR A 490 -10.70 -29.19 -5.65
C TYR A 490 -11.88 -29.69 -6.50
N ASP A 491 -12.72 -30.54 -5.91
CA ASP A 491 -13.88 -31.12 -6.60
C ASP A 491 -14.99 -30.06 -6.81
N GLU A 492 -15.21 -29.14 -5.84
CA GLU A 492 -16.12 -27.98 -5.99
C GLU A 492 -15.64 -26.96 -7.04
N PHE A 493 -14.31 -26.79 -7.20
CA PHE A 493 -13.72 -25.94 -8.24
C PHE A 493 -14.03 -26.45 -9.66
N LEU A 494 -13.92 -27.76 -9.90
CA LEU A 494 -14.19 -28.36 -11.21
C LEU A 494 -15.67 -28.30 -11.60
N GLU A 495 -16.57 -28.45 -10.62
CA GLU A 495 -18.02 -28.37 -10.81
C GLU A 495 -18.48 -26.93 -11.10
N ALA A 496 -17.89 -25.93 -10.43
CA ALA A 496 -18.22 -24.51 -10.61
C ALA A 496 -17.74 -23.90 -11.95
N VAL A 497 -16.73 -24.50 -12.59
CA VAL A 497 -16.18 -24.06 -13.87
C VAL A 497 -16.73 -24.89 -15.05
N GLY A 498 -17.63 -25.84 -14.79
CA GLY A 498 -18.26 -26.69 -15.81
C GLY A 498 -17.35 -27.75 -16.42
N LEU A 499 -16.22 -28.07 -15.77
CA LEU A 499 -15.28 -29.11 -16.19
C LEU A 499 -15.50 -30.37 -15.33
N GLY A 500 -16.66 -30.99 -15.48
CA GLY A 500 -16.95 -32.27 -14.81
C GLY A 500 -16.05 -33.38 -15.36
N MET A 501 -15.09 -33.85 -14.56
CA MET A 501 -14.31 -35.06 -14.86
C MET A 501 -15.15 -36.32 -14.63
N GLY A 502 -15.99 -36.68 -15.61
CA GLY A 502 -16.51 -38.03 -15.76
C GLY A 502 -15.59 -38.84 -16.68
N GLY A 503 -14.51 -39.42 -16.16
CA GLY A 503 -13.69 -40.34 -16.94
C GLY A 503 -12.28 -40.57 -16.39
N THR A 504 -11.97 -41.83 -16.09
CA THR A 504 -10.64 -42.31 -15.70
C THR A 504 -9.55 -41.97 -16.72
N LEU A 505 -8.35 -41.68 -16.21
CA LEU A 505 -7.10 -41.41 -16.92
C LEU A 505 -6.90 -42.30 -18.17
N GLY A 506 -7.03 -41.70 -19.35
CA GLY A 506 -6.69 -42.29 -20.64
C GLY A 506 -6.78 -41.22 -21.72
N GLY A 507 -5.66 -40.92 -22.40
CA GLY A 507 -5.53 -39.74 -23.25
C GLY A 507 -6.43 -39.74 -24.49
N SER A 508 -7.16 -38.64 -24.68
CA SER A 508 -7.46 -38.00 -25.98
C SER A 508 -8.32 -36.76 -25.72
N VAL A 509 -8.11 -35.72 -26.52
CA VAL A 509 -8.80 -34.42 -26.50
C VAL A 509 -10.33 -34.60 -26.41
N ALA A 510 -10.97 -34.06 -25.38
CA ALA A 510 -12.42 -34.05 -25.24
C ALA A 510 -13.01 -32.74 -25.80
N GLU A 511 -13.86 -32.88 -26.81
CA GLU A 511 -14.71 -31.82 -27.36
C GLU A 511 -15.82 -31.45 -26.37
N CYS A 512 -16.00 -30.15 -26.08
CA CYS A 512 -17.14 -29.67 -25.31
C CYS A 512 -18.37 -29.50 -26.20
N TYR A 513 -19.48 -30.16 -25.86
CA TYR A 513 -20.83 -29.84 -26.34
C TYR A 513 -21.59 -29.07 -25.25
N CYS A 514 -22.33 -28.03 -25.65
CA CYS A 514 -23.29 -27.31 -24.80
C CYS A 514 -24.68 -27.32 -25.46
N GLU A 515 -25.72 -27.66 -24.70
CA GLU A 515 -27.10 -27.21 -24.95
C GLU A 515 -27.35 -25.86 -24.26
#